data_AF-A0A6H0XMT1-F1
#
_entry.id   AF-A0A6H0XMT1-F1
#
_cell.length_a   1.000
_cell.length_b   1.000
_cell.length_c   1.000
_cell.angle_alpha   90.00
_cell.angle_beta   90.00
_cell.angle_gamma   90.00
#
_symmetry.space_group_name_H-M   'P 1'
#
loop_
_entity.id
_entity.type
_entity.pdbx_description
1 polymer ?
#
loop_
_entity_poly.entity_id
_entity_poly.type
_entity_poly.pdbx_seq_one_letter_code
_entity_poly.pdbx_strand_id
1 'polypeptide(L)'
;MGSYGNNITIIEDLADWQLLWPDGLANFQLDIVGFLAILGEASILANAQVSALSRLFYLPRLLPAPQALLRVTRPETLPPTEAHVTAVRSGNNKKSLNHVASVLLATHRDELRKWSVRCVKVSRTKAANKLPTWFDHVLRGTTKQTSFRIGDNNNNHQQELIPTTVKAKAAGPLAWVTLLGFSLTLIIFIISLRYGDGMSLVALVALSGLSTICGIANKWELSLPQRPKDATESEKDQIVIRYPEGSFLVVNCDENIARELFFAPEEINYAIKSPTIYRILALVGSVMLMFGVILLANARLQLQMAWAGAYLILNAAHWAAAALPAKAHWDLSAYEVQEESIARGEMVLEKEVQQKNGASIVEGEIYQYGGPYSTSFTEALYKVILFTKRTRWTKLNESPPATETWTLWLQEALAAAKAAESTEDGKLVDPLPGWNHNNGVGTVHSMVAPNVFHPKKAFNKLAALRLDDEPDESTVETGGLRLVNRNTVAGAEQLPNGHVETRNGEP
;
A
#
# COMPACT_ATOMS: atom_id res chain seq x y z
N MET A 1 30.94 -52.54 -0.97
CA MET A 1 31.64 -51.96 0.20
C MET A 1 32.74 -51.08 -0.36
N GLY A 2 32.51 -49.77 -0.53
CA GLY A 2 32.80 -48.73 0.49
C GLY A 2 34.32 -48.42 0.45
N SER A 3 34.81 -47.22 0.17
CA SER A 3 34.46 -45.93 0.76
C SER A 3 34.94 -44.75 -0.11
N TYR A 4 34.15 -43.68 -0.09
CA TYR A 4 34.50 -42.31 -0.47
C TYR A 4 35.63 -41.75 0.41
N GLY A 5 36.36 -40.77 -0.12
CA GLY A 5 37.33 -39.96 0.62
C GLY A 5 37.76 -38.73 -0.20
N ASN A 6 36.87 -37.75 -0.33
CA ASN A 6 37.20 -36.41 -0.80
C ASN A 6 37.85 -35.66 0.37
N ASN A 7 39.15 -35.40 0.31
CA ASN A 7 39.81 -34.35 1.06
C ASN A 7 40.99 -33.86 0.23
N ILE A 8 40.86 -32.65 -0.32
CA ILE A 8 41.94 -31.93 -0.98
C ILE A 8 42.88 -31.47 0.13
N THR A 9 44.04 -32.13 0.26
CA THR A 9 45.16 -31.60 1.04
C THR A 9 45.71 -30.39 0.30
N ILE A 10 45.52 -29.20 0.89
CA ILE A 10 46.12 -27.95 0.45
C ILE A 10 47.60 -28.02 0.83
N ILE A 11 48.46 -28.18 -0.17
CA ILE A 11 49.91 -27.97 -0.03
C ILE A 11 50.17 -26.54 -0.46
N GLU A 12 50.71 -25.75 0.48
CA GLU A 12 51.16 -24.37 0.28
C GLU A 12 52.25 -24.28 -0.81
N ASP A 13 52.34 -23.07 -1.36
CA ASP A 13 53.41 -22.52 -2.19
C ASP A 13 53.13 -22.44 -3.70
N LEU A 14 52.10 -21.68 -4.09
CA LEU A 14 52.00 -20.99 -5.39
C LEU A 14 51.04 -19.78 -5.30
N ALA A 15 51.43 -18.69 -5.95
CA ALA A 15 50.84 -17.35 -5.87
C ALA A 15 49.29 -17.30 -5.83
N ASP A 16 48.77 -16.71 -4.74
CA ASP A 16 47.39 -16.75 -4.21
C ASP A 16 46.23 -16.20 -5.07
N TRP A 17 46.39 -15.98 -6.38
CA TRP A 17 45.27 -15.63 -7.27
C TRP A 17 44.89 -16.75 -8.24
N GLN A 18 45.74 -17.75 -8.44
CA GLN A 18 45.40 -18.95 -9.24
C GLN A 18 44.44 -19.90 -8.52
N LEU A 19 44.30 -19.79 -7.19
CA LEU A 19 43.32 -20.57 -6.41
C LEU A 19 41.87 -20.19 -6.76
N LEU A 20 41.62 -18.93 -7.10
CA LEU A 20 40.29 -18.45 -7.50
C LEU A 20 39.94 -18.83 -8.96
N TRP A 21 40.95 -19.02 -9.82
CA TRP A 21 40.79 -19.38 -11.23
C TRP A 21 41.69 -20.58 -11.58
N PRO A 22 41.29 -21.81 -11.23
CA PRO A 22 42.07 -22.99 -11.61
C PRO A 22 42.13 -23.12 -13.13
N ASP A 23 43.31 -23.46 -13.66
CA ASP A 23 43.62 -23.53 -15.11
C ASP A 23 42.77 -24.56 -15.90
N GLY A 24 41.87 -25.28 -15.23
CA GLY A 24 40.97 -26.31 -15.76
C GLY A 24 39.51 -25.89 -15.94
N LEU A 25 39.20 -24.61 -16.13
CA LEU A 25 37.81 -24.15 -16.34
C LEU A 25 37.14 -24.71 -17.61
N ALA A 26 37.85 -25.37 -18.53
CA ALA A 26 37.25 -25.90 -19.76
C ALA A 26 36.07 -26.88 -19.54
N ASN A 27 36.02 -27.57 -18.40
CA ASN A 27 34.97 -28.56 -18.07
C ASN A 27 34.07 -28.13 -16.90
N PHE A 28 34.17 -26.90 -16.43
CA PHE A 28 33.32 -26.42 -15.33
C PHE A 28 31.93 -26.09 -15.89
N GLN A 29 30.90 -26.85 -15.52
CA GLN A 29 29.50 -26.52 -15.84
C GLN A 29 28.91 -25.70 -14.68
N LEU A 30 28.38 -24.52 -14.99
CA LEU A 30 27.76 -23.65 -14.00
C LEU A 30 26.26 -23.95 -13.91
N ASP A 31 25.88 -25.01 -13.19
CA ASP A 31 24.47 -25.30 -12.88
C ASP A 31 23.78 -24.14 -12.13
N ILE A 32 24.57 -23.25 -11.53
CA ILE A 32 24.11 -22.01 -10.86
C ILE A 32 23.40 -21.02 -11.80
N VAL A 33 23.67 -21.04 -13.11
CA VAL A 33 23.05 -20.08 -14.04
C VAL A 33 21.54 -20.31 -14.15
N GLY A 34 21.10 -21.57 -14.14
CA GLY A 34 19.68 -21.92 -14.14
C GLY A 34 18.97 -21.42 -12.87
N PHE A 35 19.64 -21.50 -11.72
CA PHE A 35 19.09 -20.97 -10.45
C PHE A 35 18.97 -19.44 -10.46
N LEU A 36 19.96 -18.72 -10.99
CA LEU A 36 19.91 -17.25 -11.10
C LEU A 36 18.76 -16.78 -11.99
N ALA A 37 18.40 -17.56 -13.01
CA ALA A 37 17.26 -17.28 -13.87
C ALA A 37 15.90 -17.43 -13.14
N ILE A 38 15.85 -18.24 -12.08
CA ILE A 38 14.63 -18.54 -11.30
C ILE A 38 14.54 -17.67 -10.04
N LEU A 39 15.67 -17.15 -9.55
CA LEU A 39 15.74 -16.27 -8.38
C LEU A 39 15.20 -14.86 -8.69
N GLY A 40 14.62 -14.19 -7.70
CA GLY A 40 14.14 -12.80 -7.81
C GLY A 40 12.61 -12.64 -7.88
N GLU A 41 11.86 -13.71 -7.64
CA GLU A 41 10.39 -13.74 -7.66
C GLU A 41 9.76 -12.58 -6.86
N ALA A 42 10.19 -12.36 -5.62
CA ALA A 42 9.62 -11.31 -4.76
C ALA A 42 9.78 -9.91 -5.36
N SER A 43 10.96 -9.57 -5.91
CA SER A 43 11.25 -8.25 -6.48
C SER A 43 10.42 -7.97 -7.74
N ILE A 44 10.17 -9.00 -8.56
CA ILE A 44 9.36 -8.87 -9.76
C ILE A 44 7.88 -8.76 -9.41
N LEU A 45 7.41 -9.56 -8.45
CA LEU A 45 6.01 -9.55 -8.02
C LEU A 45 5.62 -8.21 -7.40
N ALA A 46 6.52 -7.55 -6.67
CA ALA A 46 6.28 -6.23 -6.09
C ALA A 46 5.89 -5.19 -7.14
N ASN A 47 6.48 -5.26 -8.34
CA ASN A 47 6.26 -4.31 -9.43
C ASN A 47 5.46 -4.89 -10.61
N ALA A 48 4.91 -6.11 -10.48
CA ALA A 48 4.25 -6.82 -11.58
C ALA A 48 3.02 -6.07 -12.10
N GLN A 49 2.20 -5.56 -11.18
CA GLN A 49 0.97 -4.82 -11.52
C GLN A 49 1.28 -3.56 -12.32
N VAL A 50 2.29 -2.80 -11.91
CA VAL A 50 2.68 -1.56 -12.59
C VAL A 50 3.40 -1.85 -13.92
N SER A 51 4.20 -2.92 -13.97
CA SER A 51 4.88 -3.37 -15.20
C SER A 51 3.88 -3.64 -16.32
N ALA A 52 2.78 -4.32 -15.99
CA ALA A 52 1.75 -4.71 -16.93
C ALA A 52 0.96 -3.51 -17.52
N LEU A 53 0.94 -2.35 -16.85
CA LEU A 53 0.34 -1.14 -17.40
C LEU A 53 1.17 -0.54 -18.57
N SER A 54 2.48 -0.77 -18.59
CA SER A 54 3.37 -0.28 -19.66
C SER A 54 3.26 -1.09 -20.96
N ARG A 55 3.55 -0.49 -22.11
CA ARG A 55 3.62 -1.21 -23.40
C ARG A 55 4.95 -1.95 -23.57
N LEU A 56 5.99 -1.52 -22.85
CA LEU A 56 7.29 -2.21 -22.79
C LEU A 56 7.19 -3.63 -22.23
N PHE A 57 6.08 -3.96 -21.59
CA PHE A 57 5.83 -5.29 -21.08
C PHE A 57 5.72 -6.36 -22.18
N TYR A 58 5.47 -5.97 -23.43
CA TYR A 58 5.46 -6.88 -24.59
C TYR A 58 6.84 -7.15 -25.22
N LEU A 59 7.87 -6.43 -24.79
CA LEU A 59 9.19 -6.47 -25.42
C LEU A 59 9.93 -7.77 -25.05
N PRO A 60 10.51 -8.52 -26.02
CA PRO A 60 11.24 -9.76 -25.75
C PRO A 60 12.52 -9.45 -25.00
N ARG A 61 12.57 -9.78 -23.70
CA ARG A 61 13.69 -9.48 -22.82
C ARG A 61 14.03 -10.64 -21.90
N LEU A 62 15.24 -10.60 -21.35
CA LEU A 62 15.56 -11.41 -20.18
C LEU A 62 14.82 -10.87 -18.96
N LEU A 63 14.13 -11.78 -18.28
CA LEU A 63 13.38 -11.50 -17.07
C LEU A 63 13.77 -12.59 -16.05
N PRO A 64 14.26 -12.22 -14.85
CA PRO A 64 14.44 -13.20 -13.79
C PRO A 64 13.07 -13.75 -13.36
N ALA A 65 13.02 -14.94 -12.78
CA ALA A 65 11.82 -15.56 -12.21
C ALA A 65 10.49 -15.37 -13.01
N PRO A 66 10.43 -15.61 -14.33
CA PRO A 66 9.23 -15.34 -15.14
C PRO A 66 8.01 -16.16 -14.71
N GLN A 67 8.22 -17.32 -14.08
CA GLN A 67 7.16 -18.15 -13.51
C GLN A 67 6.29 -17.39 -12.49
N ALA A 68 6.86 -16.43 -11.78
CA ALA A 68 6.15 -15.64 -10.77
C ALA A 68 4.97 -14.84 -11.39
N LEU A 69 5.08 -14.48 -12.67
CA LEU A 69 4.07 -13.72 -13.40
C LEU A 69 2.97 -14.63 -13.97
N LEU A 70 3.15 -15.95 -14.01
CA LEU A 70 2.20 -16.91 -14.60
C LEU A 70 1.44 -17.68 -13.51
N ARG A 71 0.81 -16.95 -12.59
CA ARG A 71 0.06 -17.53 -11.47
C ARG A 71 -1.17 -18.29 -11.95
N VAL A 72 -1.58 -19.37 -11.27
CA VAL A 72 -2.79 -20.15 -11.63
C VAL A 72 -4.04 -19.27 -11.62
N THR A 73 -4.13 -18.35 -10.66
CA THR A 73 -5.21 -17.37 -10.51
C THR A 73 -4.64 -15.95 -10.53
N ARG A 74 -5.17 -15.12 -11.42
CA ARG A 74 -4.80 -13.69 -11.50
C ARG A 74 -5.61 -12.89 -10.48
N PRO A 75 -5.04 -11.86 -9.85
CA PRO A 75 -5.78 -10.97 -8.98
C PRO A 75 -6.75 -10.10 -9.78
N GLU A 76 -7.98 -9.96 -9.33
CA GLU A 76 -9.00 -9.12 -10.02
C GLU A 76 -8.99 -7.67 -9.54
N THR A 77 -8.41 -7.43 -8.37
CA THR A 77 -8.30 -6.10 -7.75
C THR A 77 -6.86 -5.82 -7.32
N LEU A 78 -6.50 -4.55 -7.25
CA LEU A 78 -5.23 -4.12 -6.68
C LEU A 78 -5.19 -4.40 -5.17
N PRO A 79 -3.99 -4.61 -4.58
CA PRO A 79 -3.86 -4.90 -3.15
C PRO A 79 -4.28 -3.68 -2.32
N PRO A 80 -5.39 -3.77 -1.55
CA PRO A 80 -5.85 -2.66 -0.75
C PRO A 80 -4.97 -2.45 0.48
N THR A 81 -4.98 -1.24 1.03
CA THR A 81 -4.32 -0.90 2.28
C THR A 81 -5.34 -0.95 3.42
N GLU A 82 -4.96 -1.52 4.56
CA GLU A 82 -5.82 -1.59 5.75
C GLU A 82 -6.00 -0.20 6.35
N ALA A 83 -7.20 0.37 6.18
CA ALA A 83 -7.62 1.64 6.76
C ALA A 83 -9.14 1.76 6.66
N HIS A 84 -9.77 2.39 7.65
CA HIS A 84 -11.20 2.66 7.63
C HIS A 84 -11.47 4.01 6.98
N VAL A 85 -12.17 3.98 5.85
CA VAL A 85 -12.48 5.14 5.01
C VAL A 85 -13.96 5.45 5.12
N THR A 86 -14.29 6.63 5.62
CA THR A 86 -15.69 7.05 5.81
C THR A 86 -15.93 8.42 5.19
N ALA A 87 -16.94 8.52 4.33
CA ALA A 87 -17.44 9.79 3.81
C ALA A 87 -18.29 10.49 4.86
N VAL A 88 -17.97 11.75 5.13
CA VAL A 88 -18.60 12.55 6.18
C VAL A 88 -20.02 12.97 5.81
N ARG A 89 -20.27 13.34 4.54
CA ARG A 89 -21.61 13.75 4.08
C ARG A 89 -22.39 12.58 3.52
N SER A 90 -21.79 11.79 2.63
CA SER A 90 -22.44 10.63 2.00
C SER A 90 -22.74 9.50 2.99
N GLY A 91 -21.93 9.37 4.06
CA GLY A 91 -22.05 8.26 5.01
C GLY A 91 -21.58 6.91 4.45
N ASN A 92 -21.03 6.89 3.23
CA ASN A 92 -20.41 5.71 2.67
C ASN A 92 -19.18 5.29 3.49
N ASN A 93 -18.99 3.99 3.69
CA ASN A 93 -17.96 3.46 4.57
C ASN A 93 -17.31 2.22 3.95
N LYS A 94 -15.98 2.14 4.02
CA LYS A 94 -15.18 1.03 3.53
C LYS A 94 -14.08 0.72 4.52
N LYS A 95 -13.89 -0.56 4.88
CA LYS A 95 -12.87 -1.01 5.85
C LYS A 95 -11.46 -1.11 5.25
N SER A 96 -11.29 -0.74 3.99
CA SER A 96 -10.01 -0.79 3.28
C SER A 96 -9.85 0.40 2.36
N LEU A 97 -8.65 0.97 2.31
CA LEU A 97 -8.26 2.00 1.36
C LEU A 97 -7.80 1.36 0.04
N ASN A 98 -8.34 1.89 -1.06
CA ASN A 98 -7.95 1.53 -2.42
C ASN A 98 -6.46 1.79 -2.70
N HIS A 99 -5.83 1.01 -3.59
CA HIS A 99 -4.40 1.07 -3.85
C HIS A 99 -3.97 2.39 -4.49
N VAL A 100 -4.70 2.87 -5.49
CA VAL A 100 -4.38 4.14 -6.17
C VAL A 100 -4.51 5.30 -5.18
N ALA A 101 -5.52 5.25 -4.30
CA ALA A 101 -5.71 6.23 -3.24
C ALA A 101 -4.54 6.22 -2.24
N SER A 102 -4.07 5.04 -1.83
CA SER A 102 -2.94 4.95 -0.89
C SER A 102 -1.62 5.41 -1.52
N VAL A 103 -1.39 5.13 -2.81
CA VAL A 103 -0.22 5.64 -3.54
C VAL A 103 -0.29 7.15 -3.72
N LEU A 104 -1.46 7.71 -4.08
CA LEU A 104 -1.67 9.15 -4.26
C LEU A 104 -1.38 9.93 -2.99
N LEU A 105 -1.99 9.49 -1.90
CA LEU A 105 -1.86 10.14 -0.61
C LEU A 105 -0.46 9.96 -0.02
N ALA A 106 0.46 9.27 -0.71
CA ALA A 106 1.82 9.03 -0.26
C ALA A 106 1.92 8.28 1.05
N THR A 107 0.80 7.84 1.60
CA THR A 107 0.70 7.58 3.02
C THR A 107 1.21 6.18 3.23
N HIS A 108 2.53 6.00 3.14
CA HIS A 108 3.13 4.82 3.70
C HIS A 108 2.78 4.82 5.18
N ARG A 109 2.22 3.70 5.61
CA ARG A 109 1.94 3.38 7.00
C ARG A 109 3.11 3.75 7.93
N ASP A 110 4.33 3.68 7.40
CA ASP A 110 5.58 3.94 8.10
C ASP A 110 5.89 5.44 8.31
N GLU A 111 5.30 6.36 7.53
CA GLU A 111 5.55 7.80 7.64
C GLU A 111 4.59 8.52 8.61
N LEU A 112 3.39 7.95 8.84
CA LEU A 112 2.43 8.55 9.77
C LEU A 112 2.72 8.13 11.21
N ARG A 113 3.17 9.10 12.03
CA ARG A 113 3.31 8.92 13.47
C ARG A 113 1.96 8.60 14.12
N LYS A 114 1.99 7.82 15.21
CA LYS A 114 0.83 7.54 16.07
C LYS A 114 0.08 8.82 16.45
N TRP A 115 -1.25 8.80 16.31
CA TRP A 115 -2.15 9.93 16.61
C TRP A 115 -1.87 11.23 15.83
N SER A 116 -1.19 11.13 14.68
CA SER A 116 -1.09 12.26 13.76
C SER A 116 -2.42 12.52 13.06
N VAL A 117 -2.71 13.79 12.81
CA VAL A 117 -3.88 14.24 12.08
C VAL A 117 -3.42 15.20 11.00
N ARG A 118 -3.68 14.87 9.75
CA ARG A 118 -3.38 15.75 8.61
C ARG A 118 -4.65 15.97 7.78
N CYS A 119 -4.74 17.11 7.13
CA CYS A 119 -5.79 17.41 6.16
C CYS A 119 -5.14 17.60 4.79
N VAL A 120 -5.78 17.08 3.75
CA VAL A 120 -5.33 17.25 2.37
C VAL A 120 -6.51 17.56 1.49
N LYS A 121 -6.33 18.50 0.58
CA LYS A 121 -7.28 18.81 -0.46
C LYS A 121 -6.86 18.10 -1.74
N VAL A 122 -7.72 17.20 -2.22
CA VAL A 122 -7.51 16.47 -3.47
C VAL A 122 -8.44 17.04 -4.51
N SER A 123 -7.86 17.55 -5.60
CA SER A 123 -8.60 18.08 -6.73
C SER A 123 -8.13 17.43 -8.03
N ARG A 124 -9.03 17.31 -9.01
CA ARG A 124 -8.62 16.94 -10.36
C ARG A 124 -7.85 18.12 -10.96
N THR A 125 -6.67 17.85 -11.48
CA THR A 125 -5.93 18.86 -12.23
C THR A 125 -6.76 19.22 -13.47
N LYS A 126 -7.14 20.50 -13.61
CA LYS A 126 -7.81 21.03 -14.80
C LYS A 126 -6.84 21.00 -15.97
N ALA A 127 -6.65 19.81 -16.57
CA ALA A 127 -5.82 19.52 -17.74
C ALA A 127 -4.74 20.57 -18.02
N ALA A 128 -3.83 20.79 -17.07
CA ALA A 128 -2.74 21.73 -17.26
C ALA A 128 -1.59 21.00 -17.95
N ASN A 129 -1.52 21.18 -19.27
CA ASN A 129 -0.26 21.46 -19.97
C ASN A 129 0.84 20.38 -19.95
N LYS A 130 0.52 19.10 -20.11
CA LYS A 130 1.52 18.16 -20.66
C LYS A 130 1.00 17.52 -21.94
N LEU A 131 1.43 18.10 -23.06
CA LEU A 131 1.42 17.40 -24.34
C LEU A 131 2.19 16.08 -24.16
N PRO A 132 1.65 14.94 -24.62
CA PRO A 132 2.34 13.67 -24.51
C PRO A 132 3.70 13.78 -25.20
N THR A 133 4.77 13.47 -24.47
CA THR A 133 6.12 13.47 -25.04
C THR A 133 6.26 12.23 -25.95
N TRP A 134 7.20 12.25 -26.91
CA TRP A 134 7.51 11.07 -27.73
C TRP A 134 7.74 9.80 -26.88
N PHE A 135 8.42 9.94 -25.74
CA PHE A 135 8.61 8.85 -24.77
C PHE A 135 7.29 8.32 -24.18
N ASP A 136 6.29 9.16 -23.94
CA ASP A 136 4.99 8.68 -23.45
C ASP A 136 4.28 7.83 -24.52
N HIS A 137 4.39 8.21 -25.80
CA HIS A 137 3.82 7.43 -26.89
C HIS A 137 4.49 6.07 -27.05
N VAL A 138 5.83 6.02 -27.06
CA VAL A 138 6.58 4.78 -27.27
C VAL A 138 6.52 3.86 -26.04
N LEU A 139 6.72 4.39 -24.84
CA LEU A 139 6.85 3.59 -23.62
C LEU A 139 5.47 3.25 -23.02
N ARG A 140 4.50 4.16 -23.04
CA ARG A 140 3.15 3.92 -22.49
C ARG A 140 2.12 3.48 -23.52
N GLY A 141 2.35 3.70 -24.82
CA GLY A 141 1.35 3.41 -25.84
C GLY A 141 0.11 4.30 -25.75
N THR A 142 0.25 5.55 -25.31
CA THR A 142 -0.86 6.51 -25.34
C THR A 142 -1.24 6.80 -26.79
N THR A 143 -2.44 6.39 -27.21
CA THR A 143 -3.02 6.85 -28.48
C THR A 143 -3.22 8.36 -28.39
N LYS A 144 -3.01 9.10 -29.49
CA LYS A 144 -3.38 10.53 -29.58
C LYS A 144 -4.75 10.70 -28.95
N GLN A 145 -4.89 11.60 -27.97
CA GLN A 145 -6.20 11.97 -27.44
C GLN A 145 -7.12 12.26 -28.62
N THR A 146 -8.04 11.36 -28.90
CA THR A 146 -9.15 11.64 -29.80
C THR A 146 -9.98 12.66 -29.02
N SER A 147 -9.73 13.94 -29.28
CA SER A 147 -10.66 14.99 -28.89
C SER A 147 -11.97 14.65 -29.59
N PHE A 148 -12.91 14.06 -28.85
CA PHE A 148 -14.25 13.84 -29.35
C PHE A 148 -14.88 15.22 -29.50
N ARG A 149 -14.97 15.72 -30.73
CA ARG A 149 -15.71 16.93 -31.07
C ARG A 149 -17.19 16.62 -30.91
N ILE A 150 -17.76 16.95 -29.74
CA ILE A 150 -19.20 17.12 -29.63
C ILE A 150 -19.50 18.45 -30.31
N GLY A 151 -20.16 18.40 -31.46
CA GLY A 151 -20.67 19.59 -32.12
C GLY A 151 -21.96 20.01 -31.42
N ASP A 152 -21.83 20.90 -30.42
CA ASP A 152 -22.96 21.67 -29.93
C ASP A 152 -22.78 23.14 -30.34
N ASN A 153 -23.74 23.63 -31.12
CA ASN A 153 -23.94 25.03 -31.45
C ASN A 153 -24.35 25.79 -30.18
N ASN A 154 -23.37 26.26 -29.39
CA ASN A 154 -23.46 27.49 -28.59
C ASN A 154 -22.08 27.84 -28.02
N ASN A 155 -21.74 29.13 -28.06
CA ASN A 155 -20.40 29.71 -27.99
C ASN A 155 -19.64 29.64 -26.65
N ASN A 156 -19.65 28.50 -25.94
CA ASN A 156 -18.71 28.25 -24.84
C ASN A 156 -17.98 26.92 -25.09
N HIS A 157 -16.91 26.98 -25.89
CA HIS A 157 -16.07 25.83 -26.19
C HIS A 157 -15.17 25.46 -24.99
N GLN A 158 -15.75 24.84 -23.97
CA GLN A 158 -14.96 24.05 -23.03
C GLN A 158 -14.74 22.66 -23.63
N GLN A 159 -13.56 22.45 -24.20
CA GLN A 159 -13.07 21.12 -24.55
C GLN A 159 -12.96 20.28 -23.28
N GLU A 160 -13.96 19.42 -23.05
CA GLU A 160 -13.92 18.46 -21.94
C GLU A 160 -13.01 17.28 -22.34
N LEU A 161 -11.71 17.42 -22.07
CA LEU A 161 -10.72 16.36 -22.25
C LEU A 161 -11.04 15.19 -21.32
N ILE A 162 -11.12 13.98 -21.87
CA ILE A 162 -11.27 12.74 -21.10
C ILE A 162 -10.18 12.73 -20.02
N PRO A 163 -10.53 12.58 -18.72
CA PRO A 163 -9.56 12.62 -17.65
C PRO A 163 -8.51 11.54 -17.87
N THR A 164 -7.24 11.92 -17.69
CA THR A 164 -6.10 11.04 -17.85
C THR A 164 -6.23 9.86 -16.88
N THR A 165 -6.55 8.68 -17.43
CA THR A 165 -6.58 7.43 -16.67
C THR A 165 -5.22 7.19 -16.01
N VAL A 166 -5.22 6.76 -14.74
CA VAL A 166 -4.01 6.39 -14.01
C VAL A 166 -3.25 5.30 -14.76
N LYS A 167 -1.97 5.54 -15.07
CA LYS A 167 -1.10 4.64 -15.85
C LYS A 167 0.27 4.50 -15.19
N ALA A 168 1.10 3.58 -15.69
CA ALA A 168 2.52 3.53 -15.32
C ALA A 168 3.27 4.76 -15.85
N LYS A 169 4.23 5.25 -15.08
CA LYS A 169 5.10 6.38 -15.45
C LYS A 169 6.01 6.02 -16.63
N ALA A 170 6.07 6.88 -17.66
CA ALA A 170 6.80 6.58 -18.91
C ALA A 170 8.29 6.32 -18.68
N ALA A 171 8.97 7.22 -17.99
CA ALA A 171 10.37 7.09 -17.62
C ALA A 171 10.52 6.64 -16.15
N GLY A 172 9.68 5.70 -15.72
CA GLY A 172 9.80 5.08 -14.40
C GLY A 172 11.05 4.19 -14.30
N PRO A 173 11.53 3.88 -13.08
CA PRO A 173 12.65 2.97 -12.88
C PRO A 173 12.44 1.63 -13.59
N LEU A 174 11.20 1.14 -13.55
CA LEU A 174 10.78 -0.10 -14.18
C LEU A 174 10.95 -0.09 -15.70
N ALA A 175 10.67 1.04 -16.36
CA ALA A 175 10.89 1.17 -17.81
C ALA A 175 12.37 0.99 -18.15
N TRP A 176 13.28 1.59 -17.38
CA TRP A 176 14.72 1.41 -17.54
C TRP A 176 15.17 -0.02 -17.31
N VAL A 177 14.64 -0.69 -16.28
CA VAL A 177 14.93 -2.11 -16.03
C VAL A 177 14.47 -2.98 -17.21
N THR A 178 13.30 -2.71 -17.79
CA THR A 178 12.84 -3.44 -18.98
C THR A 178 13.72 -3.22 -20.21
N LEU A 179 14.20 -1.98 -20.42
CA LEU A 179 15.13 -1.64 -21.50
C LEU A 179 16.50 -2.27 -21.28
N LEU A 180 16.97 -2.35 -20.03
CA LEU A 180 18.19 -3.05 -19.66
C LEU A 180 18.09 -4.56 -19.94
N GLY A 181 16.96 -5.18 -19.60
CA GLY A 181 16.70 -6.58 -19.96
C GLY A 181 16.74 -6.81 -21.46
N PHE A 182 16.14 -5.90 -22.24
CA PHE A 182 16.17 -5.97 -23.70
C PHE A 182 17.58 -5.78 -24.26
N SER A 183 18.35 -4.80 -23.76
CA SER A 183 19.72 -4.55 -24.23
C SER A 183 20.65 -5.73 -23.91
N LEU A 184 20.54 -6.31 -22.71
CA LEU A 184 21.28 -7.53 -22.34
C LEU A 184 20.91 -8.73 -23.21
N THR A 185 19.63 -8.84 -23.60
CA THR A 185 19.18 -9.87 -24.56
C THR A 185 19.88 -9.71 -25.90
N LEU A 186 19.97 -8.48 -26.42
CA LEU A 186 20.65 -8.18 -27.68
C LEU A 186 22.16 -8.43 -27.59
N ILE A 187 22.80 -8.06 -26.48
CA ILE A 187 24.23 -8.31 -26.25
C ILE A 187 24.51 -9.81 -26.25
N ILE A 188 23.73 -10.59 -25.50
CA ILE A 188 23.89 -12.05 -25.48
C ILE A 188 23.60 -12.67 -26.85
N PHE A 189 22.62 -12.16 -27.60
CA PHE A 189 22.37 -12.60 -28.97
C PHE A 189 23.62 -12.45 -29.86
N ILE A 190 24.23 -11.27 -29.85
CA ILE A 190 25.42 -10.96 -30.64
C ILE A 190 26.60 -11.84 -30.21
N ILE A 191 26.82 -11.99 -28.90
CA ILE A 191 27.86 -12.87 -28.35
C ILE A 191 27.61 -14.32 -28.79
N SER A 192 26.37 -14.80 -28.72
CA SER A 192 26.02 -16.18 -29.09
C SER A 192 26.27 -16.45 -30.58
N LEU A 193 25.99 -15.48 -31.45
CA LEU A 193 26.33 -15.56 -32.88
C LEU A 193 27.83 -15.58 -33.11
N ARG A 194 28.61 -14.77 -32.37
CA ARG A 194 30.07 -14.71 -32.50
C ARG A 194 30.75 -16.02 -32.09
N TYR A 195 30.28 -16.65 -31.02
CA TYR A 195 30.82 -17.92 -30.54
C TYR A 195 30.22 -19.14 -31.24
N GLY A 196 29.14 -18.98 -32.01
CA GLY A 196 28.50 -20.06 -32.77
C GLY A 196 27.84 -21.12 -31.89
N ASP A 197 27.27 -20.74 -30.75
CA ASP A 197 26.59 -21.65 -29.84
C ASP A 197 25.07 -21.69 -30.09
N GLY A 198 24.62 -22.75 -30.75
CA GLY A 198 23.20 -22.95 -31.06
C GLY A 198 22.34 -23.17 -29.82
N MET A 199 22.85 -23.80 -28.77
CA MET A 199 22.07 -24.08 -27.56
C MET A 199 21.72 -22.78 -26.83
N SER A 200 22.70 -21.88 -26.73
CA SER A 200 22.50 -20.55 -26.14
C SER A 200 21.55 -19.68 -26.97
N LEU A 201 21.61 -19.75 -28.30
CA LEU A 201 20.68 -19.02 -29.18
C LEU A 201 19.23 -19.50 -29.01
N VAL A 202 19.00 -20.81 -28.99
CA VAL A 202 17.64 -21.35 -28.79
C VAL A 202 17.16 -21.05 -27.37
N ALA A 203 18.03 -21.13 -26.36
CA ALA A 203 17.71 -20.71 -24.99
C ALA A 203 17.32 -19.22 -24.93
N LEU A 204 18.03 -18.36 -25.65
CA LEU A 204 17.71 -16.93 -25.72
C LEU A 204 16.34 -16.68 -26.33
N VAL A 205 16.02 -17.34 -27.45
CA VAL A 205 14.70 -17.21 -28.10
C VAL A 205 13.60 -17.73 -27.18
N ALA A 206 13.82 -18.85 -26.49
CA ALA A 206 12.88 -19.41 -25.53
C ALA A 206 12.64 -18.47 -24.32
N LEU A 207 13.71 -17.97 -23.69
CA LEU A 207 13.59 -17.15 -22.47
C LEU A 207 13.13 -15.71 -22.78
N SER A 208 13.54 -15.13 -23.92
CA SER A 208 13.05 -13.82 -24.34
C SER A 208 11.60 -13.89 -24.84
N GLY A 209 11.21 -14.96 -25.55
CA GLY A 209 9.81 -15.19 -25.92
C GLY A 209 8.92 -15.49 -24.72
N LEU A 210 9.43 -16.15 -23.68
CA LEU A 210 8.71 -16.32 -22.43
C LEU A 210 8.31 -14.98 -21.81
N SER A 211 9.20 -13.99 -21.83
CA SER A 211 8.88 -12.66 -21.30
C SER A 211 7.74 -11.97 -22.07
N THR A 212 7.64 -12.16 -23.39
CA THR A 212 6.53 -11.59 -24.19
C THR A 212 5.23 -12.31 -23.92
N ILE A 213 5.28 -13.63 -23.70
CA ILE A 213 4.14 -14.43 -23.25
C ILE A 213 3.64 -13.95 -21.89
N CYS A 214 4.53 -13.77 -20.90
CA CYS A 214 4.19 -13.16 -19.62
C CYS A 214 3.58 -11.76 -19.80
N GLY A 215 4.11 -11.02 -20.77
CA GLY A 215 3.64 -9.72 -21.24
C GLY A 215 2.18 -9.70 -21.63
N ILE A 216 1.84 -10.57 -22.58
CA ILE A 216 0.49 -10.75 -23.13
C ILE A 216 -0.47 -11.29 -22.07
N ALA A 217 -0.03 -12.26 -21.28
CA ALA A 217 -0.85 -12.93 -20.26
C ALA A 217 -1.35 -11.96 -19.18
N ASN A 218 -0.51 -11.00 -18.79
CA ASN A 218 -0.78 -10.10 -17.68
C ASN A 218 -1.12 -8.67 -18.09
N LYS A 219 -1.20 -8.34 -19.39
CA LYS A 219 -1.60 -6.99 -19.80
C LYS A 219 -2.99 -6.65 -19.25
N TRP A 220 -3.10 -5.50 -18.61
CA TRP A 220 -4.36 -4.97 -18.11
C TRP A 220 -4.43 -3.45 -18.20
N GLU A 221 -5.64 -2.92 -18.03
CA GLU A 221 -5.94 -1.49 -17.94
C GLU A 221 -6.83 -1.21 -16.73
N LEU A 222 -6.62 -0.07 -16.08
CA LEU A 222 -7.42 0.36 -14.94
C LEU A 222 -8.68 1.09 -15.41
N SER A 223 -9.85 0.60 -15.00
CA SER A 223 -11.13 1.27 -15.25
C SER A 223 -11.65 1.88 -13.95
N LEU A 224 -11.56 3.19 -13.85
CA LEU A 224 -12.16 3.93 -12.74
C LEU A 224 -13.59 4.34 -13.13
N PRO A 225 -14.64 3.89 -12.41
CA PRO A 225 -16.02 4.17 -12.79
C PRO A 225 -16.36 5.65 -12.58
N GLN A 226 -16.73 6.32 -13.67
CA GLN A 226 -17.14 7.73 -13.65
C GLN A 226 -18.64 7.87 -13.47
N ARG A 227 -19.08 9.04 -12.97
CA ARG A 227 -20.50 9.37 -12.86
C ARG A 227 -21.07 9.63 -14.27
N PRO A 228 -22.30 9.17 -14.57
CA PRO A 228 -23.02 9.62 -15.76
C PRO A 228 -23.09 11.16 -15.78
N LYS A 229 -22.88 11.76 -16.95
CA LYS A 229 -22.68 13.21 -17.12
C LYS A 229 -23.92 14.06 -16.78
N ASP A 230 -25.10 13.46 -16.69
CA ASP A 230 -26.38 14.16 -16.49
C ASP A 230 -26.69 14.48 -15.02
N ALA A 231 -25.77 14.18 -14.10
CA ALA A 231 -25.97 14.45 -12.69
C ALA A 231 -25.51 15.87 -12.32
N THR A 232 -26.32 16.54 -11.51
CA THR A 232 -26.10 17.89 -10.97
C THR A 232 -24.69 18.08 -10.38
N GLU A 233 -24.21 19.33 -10.41
CA GLU A 233 -22.89 19.75 -9.94
C GLU A 233 -22.50 19.06 -8.61
N SER A 234 -21.30 18.47 -8.60
CA SER A 234 -20.82 17.66 -7.48
C SER A 234 -20.64 18.52 -6.24
N GLU A 235 -21.33 18.19 -5.15
CA GLU A 235 -21.07 18.82 -3.86
C GLU A 235 -19.68 18.44 -3.33
N LYS A 236 -19.09 19.33 -2.53
CA LYS A 236 -17.85 19.05 -1.79
C LYS A 236 -18.12 18.04 -0.68
N ASP A 237 -17.38 16.94 -0.67
CA ASP A 237 -17.40 15.95 0.39
C ASP A 237 -16.06 15.94 1.16
N GLN A 238 -16.12 15.44 2.38
CA GLN A 238 -14.94 15.23 3.20
C GLN A 238 -14.87 13.75 3.54
N ILE A 239 -13.68 13.17 3.42
CA ILE A 239 -13.45 11.77 3.72
C ILE A 239 -12.51 11.70 4.90
N VAL A 240 -12.86 10.89 5.89
CA VAL A 240 -11.97 10.59 7.01
C VAL A 240 -11.41 9.19 6.82
N ILE A 241 -10.09 9.11 6.77
CA ILE A 241 -9.34 7.87 6.72
C ILE A 241 -8.72 7.67 8.10
N ARG A 242 -8.98 6.53 8.72
CA ARG A 242 -8.37 6.11 9.97
C ARG A 242 -7.44 4.93 9.71
N TYR A 243 -6.19 5.06 10.13
CA TYR A 243 -5.22 3.98 10.09
C TYR A 243 -5.23 3.18 11.40
N PRO A 244 -4.75 1.92 11.39
CA PRO A 244 -4.68 1.08 12.58
C PRO A 244 -3.90 1.69 13.76
N GLU A 245 -2.88 2.52 13.47
CA GLU A 245 -2.07 3.23 14.47
C GLU A 245 -2.83 4.36 15.19
N GLY A 246 -4.09 4.61 14.84
CA GLY A 246 -4.90 5.70 15.38
C GLY A 246 -4.53 7.08 14.85
N SER A 247 -3.80 7.14 13.73
CA SER A 247 -3.63 8.35 12.94
C SER A 247 -4.84 8.55 12.00
N PHE A 248 -5.13 9.81 11.72
CA PHE A 248 -6.25 10.22 10.88
C PHE A 248 -5.78 11.10 9.74
N LEU A 249 -6.37 10.89 8.57
CA LEU A 249 -6.17 11.73 7.39
C LEU A 249 -7.54 12.20 6.91
N VAL A 250 -7.73 13.52 6.89
CA VAL A 250 -8.94 14.15 6.38
C VAL A 250 -8.68 14.56 4.94
N VAL A 251 -9.51 14.09 4.01
CA VAL A 251 -9.39 14.40 2.59
C VAL A 251 -10.58 15.24 2.17
N ASN A 252 -10.32 16.50 1.82
CA ASN A 252 -11.29 17.42 1.24
C ASN A 252 -11.29 17.21 -0.29
N CYS A 253 -12.38 16.70 -0.85
CA CYS A 253 -12.47 16.43 -2.29
C CYS A 253 -13.91 16.53 -2.81
N ASP A 254 -14.09 16.61 -4.11
CA ASP A 254 -15.44 16.57 -4.70
C ASP A 254 -16.02 15.14 -4.59
N GLU A 255 -17.34 15.02 -4.40
CA GLU A 255 -18.03 13.71 -4.28
C GLU A 255 -17.68 12.75 -5.44
N ASN A 256 -17.48 13.27 -6.66
CA ASN A 256 -17.06 12.46 -7.80
C ASN A 256 -15.68 11.81 -7.60
N ILE A 257 -14.72 12.56 -7.07
CA ILE A 257 -13.37 12.06 -6.74
C ILE A 257 -13.47 11.08 -5.58
N ALA A 258 -14.28 11.41 -4.58
CA ALA A 258 -14.53 10.54 -3.43
C ALA A 258 -14.98 9.15 -3.86
N ARG A 259 -15.99 9.10 -4.75
CA ARG A 259 -16.55 7.85 -5.24
C ARG A 259 -15.57 7.08 -6.13
N GLU A 260 -14.87 7.76 -7.02
CA GLU A 260 -13.92 7.13 -7.95
C GLU A 260 -12.67 6.58 -7.25
N LEU A 261 -12.07 7.37 -6.36
CA LEU A 261 -10.77 7.06 -5.77
C LEU A 261 -10.89 6.17 -4.54
N PHE A 262 -11.91 6.40 -3.69
CA PHE A 262 -12.00 5.75 -2.37
C PHE A 262 -13.04 4.63 -2.29
N PHE A 263 -14.19 4.79 -2.94
CA PHE A 263 -15.32 3.85 -2.77
C PHE A 263 -15.47 2.85 -3.91
N ALA A 264 -15.21 3.26 -5.15
CA ALA A 264 -15.29 2.39 -6.31
C ALA A 264 -14.32 1.21 -6.18
N PRO A 265 -14.71 0.01 -6.64
CA PRO A 265 -13.77 -1.10 -6.75
C PRO A 265 -12.73 -0.79 -7.84
N GLU A 266 -11.46 -1.01 -7.52
CA GLU A 266 -10.36 -0.93 -8.49
C GLU A 266 -10.26 -2.25 -9.26
N GLU A 267 -11.13 -2.42 -10.25
CA GLU A 267 -11.17 -3.62 -11.08
C GLU A 267 -10.06 -3.60 -12.13
N ILE A 268 -9.33 -4.71 -12.22
CA ILE A 268 -8.29 -4.96 -13.19
C ILE A 268 -8.92 -5.54 -14.46
N ASN A 269 -9.02 -4.75 -15.53
CA ASN A 269 -9.54 -5.23 -16.80
C ASN A 269 -8.40 -5.82 -17.65
N TYR A 270 -8.26 -7.14 -17.62
CA TYR A 270 -7.26 -7.86 -18.41
C TYR A 270 -7.58 -7.85 -19.90
N ALA A 271 -6.53 -7.72 -20.73
CA ALA A 271 -6.66 -7.83 -22.18
C ALA A 271 -7.19 -9.22 -22.61
N ILE A 272 -6.75 -10.28 -21.92
CA ILE A 272 -7.28 -11.64 -22.07
C ILE A 272 -8.27 -11.91 -20.94
N LYS A 273 -9.57 -11.87 -21.25
CA LYS A 273 -10.65 -12.11 -20.29
C LYS A 273 -10.92 -13.59 -20.02
N SER A 274 -10.74 -14.46 -21.03
CA SER A 274 -11.04 -15.89 -20.91
C SER A 274 -10.02 -16.63 -20.02
N PRO A 275 -10.47 -17.31 -18.94
CA PRO A 275 -9.57 -18.07 -18.07
C PRO A 275 -8.85 -19.22 -18.77
N THR A 276 -9.49 -19.87 -19.74
CA THR A 276 -8.92 -21.02 -20.46
C THR A 276 -7.70 -20.62 -21.29
N ILE A 277 -7.78 -19.53 -22.06
CA ILE A 277 -6.64 -19.04 -22.86
C ILE A 277 -5.49 -18.67 -21.94
N TYR A 278 -5.76 -18.02 -20.81
CA TYR A 278 -4.73 -17.69 -19.82
C TYR A 278 -4.04 -18.94 -19.26
N ARG A 279 -4.78 -19.99 -18.90
CA ARG A 279 -4.20 -21.25 -18.40
C ARG A 279 -3.34 -21.96 -19.44
N ILE A 280 -3.77 -21.97 -20.71
CA ILE A 280 -2.95 -22.51 -21.81
C ILE A 280 -1.67 -21.70 -21.95
N LEU A 281 -1.77 -20.38 -21.92
CA LEU A 281 -0.61 -19.48 -22.04
C LEU A 281 0.37 -19.66 -20.87
N ALA A 282 -0.12 -19.87 -19.65
CA ALA A 282 0.69 -20.18 -18.48
C ALA A 282 1.38 -21.55 -18.57
N LEU A 283 0.70 -22.56 -19.13
CA LEU A 283 1.28 -23.88 -19.40
C LEU A 283 2.40 -23.77 -20.43
N VAL A 284 2.14 -23.10 -21.56
CA VAL A 284 3.14 -22.85 -22.61
C VAL A 284 4.34 -22.10 -22.05
N GLY A 285 4.11 -21.07 -21.24
CA GLY A 285 5.17 -20.31 -20.58
C GLY A 285 6.04 -21.17 -19.65
N SER A 286 5.42 -22.02 -18.82
CA SER A 286 6.15 -22.93 -17.92
C SER A 286 7.01 -23.95 -18.69
N VAL A 287 6.48 -24.53 -19.77
CA VAL A 287 7.24 -25.45 -20.63
C VAL A 287 8.41 -24.73 -21.32
N MET A 288 8.17 -23.52 -21.82
CA MET A 288 9.19 -22.68 -22.46
C MET A 288 10.31 -22.30 -21.48
N LEU A 289 9.97 -22.06 -20.20
CA LEU A 289 10.93 -21.83 -19.12
C LEU A 289 11.81 -23.04 -18.87
N MET A 290 11.20 -24.20 -18.61
CA MET A 290 11.93 -25.44 -18.32
C MET A 290 12.87 -25.79 -19.48
N PHE A 291 12.36 -25.71 -20.71
CA PHE A 291 13.17 -25.95 -21.90
C PHE A 291 14.29 -24.92 -22.06
N GLY A 292 14.01 -23.64 -21.87
CA GLY A 292 15.01 -22.57 -21.95
C GLY A 292 16.16 -22.74 -20.95
N VAL A 293 15.85 -23.12 -19.70
CA VAL A 293 16.87 -23.36 -18.67
C VAL A 293 17.70 -24.61 -18.96
N ILE A 294 17.09 -25.69 -19.44
CA ILE A 294 17.81 -26.92 -19.82
C ILE A 294 18.79 -26.64 -20.97
N LEU A 295 18.34 -25.90 -22.00
CA LEU A 295 19.21 -25.52 -23.12
C LEU A 295 20.37 -24.62 -22.66
N LEU A 296 20.12 -23.73 -21.70
CA LEU A 296 21.12 -22.85 -21.13
C LEU A 296 22.19 -23.63 -20.35
N ALA A 297 21.80 -24.66 -19.60
CA ALA A 297 22.72 -25.54 -18.88
C ALA A 297 23.64 -26.34 -19.84
N ASN A 298 23.21 -26.55 -21.09
CA ASN A 298 24.02 -27.20 -22.12
C ASN A 298 24.77 -26.21 -23.04
N ALA A 299 24.69 -24.90 -22.77
CA ALA A 299 25.47 -23.90 -23.50
C ALA A 299 26.96 -23.97 -23.12
N ARG A 300 27.82 -23.41 -23.96
CA ARG A 300 29.25 -23.28 -23.67
C ARG A 300 29.48 -22.42 -22.43
N LEU A 301 30.50 -22.79 -21.64
CA LEU A 301 30.83 -22.09 -20.39
C LEU A 301 31.02 -20.58 -20.55
N GLN A 302 31.65 -20.14 -21.63
CA GLN A 302 31.86 -18.71 -21.94
C GLN A 302 30.55 -17.94 -22.00
N LEU A 303 29.51 -18.54 -22.59
CA LEU A 303 28.17 -17.94 -22.67
C LEU A 303 27.42 -18.11 -21.36
N GLN A 304 27.56 -19.23 -20.66
CA GLN A 304 26.98 -19.40 -19.32
C GLN A 304 27.41 -18.28 -18.37
N MET A 305 28.69 -17.87 -18.40
CA MET A 305 29.17 -16.72 -17.63
C MET A 305 28.51 -15.40 -18.03
N ALA A 306 28.33 -15.15 -19.33
CA ALA A 306 27.63 -13.96 -19.81
C ALA A 306 26.17 -13.92 -19.36
N TRP A 307 25.49 -15.07 -19.41
CA TRP A 307 24.13 -15.25 -18.90
C TRP A 307 24.03 -15.04 -17.39
N ALA A 308 24.96 -15.62 -16.62
CA ALA A 308 25.04 -15.44 -15.17
C ALA A 308 25.21 -13.96 -14.80
N GLY A 309 26.12 -13.25 -15.48
CA GLY A 309 26.33 -11.82 -15.32
C GLY A 309 25.08 -11.00 -15.65
N ALA A 310 24.40 -11.31 -16.76
CA ALA A 310 23.17 -10.63 -17.14
C ALA A 310 22.05 -10.82 -16.10
N TYR A 311 21.84 -12.05 -15.62
CA TYR A 311 20.84 -12.31 -14.59
C TYR A 311 21.19 -11.68 -13.24
N LEU A 312 22.47 -11.64 -12.87
CA LEU A 312 22.91 -10.95 -11.66
C LEU A 312 22.60 -9.44 -11.73
N ILE A 313 22.94 -8.80 -12.86
CA ILE A 313 22.64 -7.38 -13.11
C ILE A 313 21.13 -7.14 -13.07
N LEU A 314 20.34 -8.01 -13.70
CA LEU A 314 18.89 -7.87 -13.74
C LEU A 314 18.23 -8.08 -12.38
N ASN A 315 18.69 -9.04 -11.59
CA ASN A 315 18.21 -9.26 -10.23
C ASN A 315 18.50 -8.05 -9.35
N ALA A 316 19.72 -7.51 -9.41
CA ALA A 316 20.08 -6.28 -8.69
C ALA A 316 19.24 -5.09 -9.14
N ALA A 317 19.01 -4.93 -10.45
CA ALA A 317 18.21 -3.84 -10.99
C ALA A 317 16.72 -3.93 -10.61
N HIS A 318 16.13 -5.13 -10.63
CA HIS A 318 14.75 -5.34 -10.16
C HIS A 318 14.61 -5.13 -8.66
N TRP A 319 15.60 -5.54 -7.87
CA TRP A 319 15.63 -5.27 -6.44
C TRP A 319 15.71 -3.77 -6.16
N ALA A 320 16.59 -3.05 -6.84
CA ALA A 320 16.70 -1.59 -6.71
C ALA A 320 15.39 -0.88 -7.12
N ALA A 321 14.73 -1.35 -8.18
CA ALA A 321 13.43 -0.82 -8.59
C ALA A 321 12.31 -1.14 -7.57
N ALA A 322 12.36 -2.29 -6.89
CA ALA A 322 11.40 -2.66 -5.84
C ALA A 322 11.62 -1.88 -4.54
N ALA A 323 12.84 -1.43 -4.26
CA ALA A 323 13.16 -0.59 -3.11
C ALA A 323 12.64 0.85 -3.24
N LEU A 324 12.29 1.29 -4.45
CA LEU A 324 11.77 2.63 -4.70
C LEU A 324 10.29 2.75 -4.31
N PRO A 325 9.85 3.92 -3.81
CA PRO A 325 8.47 4.11 -3.37
C PRO A 325 7.49 3.95 -4.55
N ALA A 326 6.29 3.44 -4.27
CA ALA A 326 5.27 3.18 -5.28
C ALA A 326 4.94 4.42 -6.16
N LYS A 327 5.02 5.63 -5.59
CA LYS A 327 4.89 6.91 -6.31
C LYS A 327 5.84 7.08 -7.50
N ALA A 328 7.00 6.42 -7.48
CA ALA A 328 7.97 6.48 -8.57
C ALA A 328 7.49 5.69 -9.81
N HIS A 329 6.64 4.69 -9.62
CA HIS A 329 6.19 3.77 -10.67
C HIS A 329 4.83 4.17 -11.25
N TRP A 330 3.94 4.74 -10.44
CA TRP A 330 2.61 5.19 -10.84
C TRP A 330 2.62 6.63 -11.35
N ASP A 331 1.83 6.91 -12.39
CA ASP A 331 1.53 8.27 -12.83
C ASP A 331 0.13 8.68 -12.35
N LEU A 332 0.13 9.62 -11.40
CA LEU A 332 -1.05 10.16 -10.75
C LEU A 332 -1.26 11.64 -11.07
N SER A 333 -0.67 12.13 -12.16
CA SER A 333 -0.77 13.53 -12.61
C SER A 333 -2.19 14.02 -12.91
N ALA A 334 -3.19 13.13 -12.90
CA ALA A 334 -4.60 13.49 -12.95
C ALA A 334 -5.09 14.21 -11.68
N TYR A 335 -4.40 14.00 -10.55
CA TYR A 335 -4.79 14.50 -9.25
C TYR A 335 -3.72 15.42 -8.67
N GLU A 336 -4.16 16.55 -8.12
CA GLU A 336 -3.32 17.44 -7.34
C GLU A 336 -3.70 17.32 -5.85
N VAL A 337 -2.68 17.09 -5.02
CA VAL A 337 -2.80 17.00 -3.56
C VAL A 337 -2.16 18.23 -2.93
N GLN A 338 -2.97 19.02 -2.22
CA GLN A 338 -2.53 20.19 -1.47
C GLN A 338 -2.69 19.91 0.02
N GLU A 339 -1.66 20.18 0.83
CA GLU A 339 -1.73 19.98 2.28
C GLU A 339 -2.47 21.14 2.97
N GLU A 340 -3.35 20.80 3.91
CA GLU A 340 -4.04 21.74 4.81
C GLU A 340 -3.67 21.38 6.26
N SER A 341 -3.39 22.37 7.10
CA SER A 341 -2.88 22.15 8.47
C SER A 341 -3.70 22.90 9.53
N ILE A 342 -3.45 22.61 10.80
CA ILE A 342 -4.05 23.34 11.93
C ILE A 342 -3.00 24.33 12.45
N ALA A 343 -3.45 25.55 12.76
CA ALA A 343 -2.57 26.59 13.29
C ALA A 343 -1.92 26.08 14.56
N ARG A 344 -0.59 26.18 14.68
CA ARG A 344 0.05 25.92 15.97
C ARG A 344 -0.20 27.12 16.86
N GLY A 345 -0.78 26.87 18.02
CA GLY A 345 -0.89 27.85 19.07
C GLY A 345 -0.43 27.26 20.40
N GLU A 346 -0.13 28.14 21.34
CA GLU A 346 0.24 27.76 22.70
C GLU A 346 -0.80 28.31 23.65
N MET A 347 -1.13 27.51 24.66
CA MET A 347 -2.02 27.88 25.74
C MET A 347 -1.35 27.52 27.05
N VAL A 348 -1.41 28.41 28.03
CA VAL A 348 -1.03 28.07 29.41
C VAL A 348 -2.28 27.53 30.09
N LEU A 349 -2.26 26.26 30.46
CA LEU A 349 -3.29 25.62 31.24
C LEU A 349 -2.91 25.67 32.71
N GLU A 350 -3.86 26.08 33.53
CA GLU A 350 -3.75 25.91 34.97
C GLU A 350 -3.95 24.42 35.31
N LYS A 351 -3.03 23.89 36.10
CA LYS A 351 -3.09 22.57 36.69
C LYS A 351 -3.01 22.72 38.20
N GLU A 352 -4.07 22.32 38.88
CA GLU A 352 -4.04 22.16 40.33
C GLU A 352 -3.25 20.90 40.67
N VAL A 353 -2.06 21.07 41.26
CA VAL A 353 -1.26 19.98 41.80
C VAL A 353 -1.51 19.91 43.30
N GLN A 354 -2.11 18.80 43.74
CA GLN A 354 -2.27 18.47 45.15
C GLN A 354 -0.89 18.11 45.73
N GLN A 355 -0.37 18.98 46.58
CA GLN A 355 0.91 18.76 47.24
C GLN A 355 0.71 17.78 48.41
N LYS A 356 1.74 16.98 48.76
CA LYS A 356 1.66 15.95 49.83
C LYS A 356 1.26 16.48 51.22
N ASN A 357 1.29 17.79 51.37
CA ASN A 357 0.99 18.60 52.55
C ASN A 357 -0.42 19.23 52.51
N GLY A 358 -1.27 18.86 51.55
CA GLY A 358 -2.67 19.35 51.44
C GLY A 358 -2.81 20.77 50.89
N ALA A 359 -1.70 21.43 50.53
CA ALA A 359 -1.71 22.69 49.80
C ALA A 359 -1.94 22.42 48.31
N SER A 360 -2.87 23.14 47.69
CA SER A 360 -3.08 23.11 46.24
C SER A 360 -2.26 24.23 45.62
N ILE A 361 -1.28 23.89 44.77
CA ILE A 361 -0.54 24.85 43.95
C ILE A 361 -1.07 24.81 42.52
N VAL A 362 -1.28 26.00 41.94
CA VAL A 362 -1.67 26.13 40.53
C VAL A 362 -0.40 26.27 39.72
N GLU A 363 -0.04 25.21 38.99
CA GLU A 363 1.10 25.22 38.07
C GLU A 363 0.60 25.43 36.63
N GLY A 364 1.25 26.32 35.88
CA GLY A 364 0.91 26.57 34.47
C GLY A 364 1.61 25.57 33.55
N GLU A 365 0.87 24.63 32.97
CA GLU A 365 1.38 23.74 31.93
C GLU A 365 1.15 24.36 30.54
N ILE A 366 2.21 24.45 29.73
CA ILE A 366 2.09 24.91 28.33
C ILE A 366 1.50 23.77 27.49
N TYR A 367 0.28 23.95 27.02
CA TYR A 367 -0.39 23.09 26.06
C TYR A 367 -0.24 23.66 24.65
N GLN A 368 0.53 22.97 23.83
CA GLN A 368 0.63 23.28 22.41
C GLN A 368 -0.57 22.65 21.70
N TYR A 369 -1.43 23.49 21.12
CA TYR A 369 -2.56 23.04 20.33
C TYR A 369 -2.28 23.24 18.84
N GLY A 370 -2.94 22.42 18.02
CA GLY A 370 -2.73 22.40 16.57
C GLY A 370 -1.49 21.64 16.13
N GLY A 371 -1.04 21.90 14.90
CA GLY A 371 -0.04 21.07 14.23
C GLY A 371 -0.49 19.61 13.96
N PRO A 372 0.29 18.86 13.16
CA PRO A 372 -0.11 17.54 12.70
C PRO A 372 0.00 16.44 13.77
N TYR A 373 0.67 16.68 14.90
CA TYR A 373 0.94 15.67 15.93
C TYR A 373 0.04 15.87 17.14
N SER A 374 -0.42 14.78 17.75
CA SER A 374 -1.27 14.81 18.95
C SER A 374 -0.69 13.93 20.05
N THR A 375 -0.90 14.30 21.31
CA THR A 375 -0.37 13.55 22.47
C THR A 375 -1.27 12.40 22.91
N SER A 376 -2.56 12.45 22.56
CA SER A 376 -3.58 11.49 22.97
C SER A 376 -4.58 11.22 21.85
N PHE A 377 -5.24 10.05 21.88
CA PHE A 377 -6.26 9.69 20.89
C PHE A 377 -7.46 10.64 20.90
N THR A 378 -7.92 11.09 22.08
CA THR A 378 -9.00 12.08 22.22
C THR A 378 -8.66 13.41 21.55
N GLU A 379 -7.39 13.81 21.62
CA GLU A 379 -6.89 15.02 20.97
C GLU A 379 -6.88 14.87 19.44
N ALA A 380 -6.37 13.75 18.94
CA ALA A 380 -6.40 13.45 17.50
C ALA A 380 -7.84 13.42 16.97
N LEU A 381 -8.74 12.74 17.68
CA LEU A 381 -10.15 12.66 17.31
C LEU A 381 -10.82 14.05 17.31
N TYR A 382 -10.52 14.89 18.32
CA TYR A 382 -11.03 16.26 18.37
C TYR A 382 -10.54 17.11 17.20
N LYS A 383 -9.26 16.99 16.80
CA LYS A 383 -8.72 17.67 15.61
C LYS A 383 -9.46 17.28 14.33
N VAL A 384 -9.81 16.01 14.16
CA VAL A 384 -10.61 15.56 13.01
C VAL A 384 -12.04 16.12 13.07
N ILE A 385 -12.65 16.18 14.26
CA ILE A 385 -13.97 16.80 14.44
C ILE A 385 -13.92 18.30 14.14
N LEU A 386 -12.81 18.98 14.46
CA LEU A 386 -12.59 20.37 14.11
C LEU A 386 -12.60 20.59 12.58
N PHE A 387 -11.98 19.71 11.80
CA PHE A 387 -11.98 19.78 10.34
C PHE A 387 -13.34 19.44 9.72
N THR A 388 -13.99 18.41 10.25
CA THR A 388 -15.22 17.85 9.65
C THR A 388 -16.50 18.55 10.13
N LYS A 389 -16.45 19.25 11.28
CA LYS A 389 -17.57 19.90 11.99
C LYS A 389 -18.79 18.98 12.18
N ARG A 390 -18.58 17.66 12.15
CA ARG A 390 -19.59 16.61 12.19
C ARG A 390 -19.02 15.42 12.97
N THR A 391 -19.89 14.65 13.61
CA THR A 391 -19.49 13.46 14.39
C THR A 391 -20.15 12.16 13.93
N ARG A 392 -21.12 12.21 13.00
CA ARG A 392 -21.82 11.00 12.53
C ARG A 392 -20.87 9.94 11.95
N TRP A 393 -19.80 10.38 11.29
CA TRP A 393 -18.79 9.50 10.70
C TRP A 393 -18.00 8.71 11.75
N THR A 394 -17.89 9.16 13.01
CA THR A 394 -17.09 8.47 14.04
C THR A 394 -17.69 7.11 14.40
N LYS A 395 -19.02 6.99 14.38
CA LYS A 395 -19.74 5.73 14.62
C LYS A 395 -19.54 4.75 13.46
N LEU A 396 -19.56 5.24 12.22
CA LEU A 396 -19.34 4.41 11.02
C LEU A 396 -17.89 3.92 10.95
N ASN A 397 -16.93 4.79 11.29
CA ASN A 397 -15.51 4.49 11.31
C ASN A 397 -15.09 3.68 12.57
N GLU A 398 -16.05 3.26 13.41
CA GLU A 398 -15.79 2.52 14.65
C GLU A 398 -14.68 3.18 15.51
N SER A 399 -14.59 4.52 15.47
CA SER A 399 -13.44 5.30 15.94
C SER A 399 -13.29 5.23 17.47
N PRO A 400 -14.23 5.79 18.26
CA PRO A 400 -14.32 5.52 19.68
C PRO A 400 -15.18 4.28 19.98
N PRO A 401 -14.95 3.60 21.13
CA PRO A 401 -15.87 2.62 21.69
C PRO A 401 -17.30 3.17 21.83
N ALA A 402 -18.29 2.31 21.64
CA ALA A 402 -19.71 2.66 21.77
C ALA A 402 -20.15 2.72 23.24
N THR A 403 -19.57 3.62 24.03
CA THR A 403 -20.02 3.91 25.41
C THR A 403 -20.74 5.26 25.48
N GLU A 404 -21.53 5.41 26.54
CA GLU A 404 -22.27 6.64 26.83
C GLU A 404 -21.33 7.82 27.09
N THR A 405 -20.22 7.60 27.79
CA THR A 405 -19.17 8.61 28.04
C THR A 405 -18.60 9.17 26.74
N TRP A 406 -18.32 8.31 25.76
CA TRP A 406 -17.89 8.73 24.43
C TRP A 406 -18.97 9.49 23.67
N THR A 407 -20.24 9.13 23.86
CA THR A 407 -21.36 9.81 23.19
C THR A 407 -21.53 11.24 23.72
N LEU A 408 -21.48 11.44 25.05
CA LEU A 408 -21.50 12.76 25.68
C LEU A 408 -20.27 13.59 25.29
N TRP A 409 -19.08 13.00 25.34
CA TRP A 409 -17.85 13.66 24.94
C TRP A 409 -17.88 14.12 23.47
N LEU A 410 -18.41 13.29 22.56
CA LEU A 410 -18.57 13.66 21.15
C LEU A 410 -19.53 14.84 20.95
N GLN A 411 -20.57 14.97 21.80
CA GLN A 411 -21.49 16.10 21.75
C GLN A 411 -20.81 17.40 22.21
N GLU A 412 -20.09 17.37 23.33
CA GLU A 412 -19.30 18.51 23.82
C GLU A 412 -18.23 18.92 22.82
N ALA A 413 -17.50 17.95 22.28
CA ALA A 413 -16.48 18.16 21.25
C ALA A 413 -17.06 18.80 19.98
N LEU A 414 -18.25 18.36 19.54
CA LEU A 414 -18.92 18.94 18.38
C LEU A 414 -19.35 20.39 18.64
N ALA A 415 -19.88 20.69 19.83
CA ALA A 415 -20.27 22.04 20.21
C ALA A 415 -19.06 22.99 20.20
N ALA A 416 -17.95 22.56 20.80
CA ALA A 416 -16.68 23.30 20.79
C ALA A 416 -16.13 23.47 19.36
N ALA A 417 -16.17 22.41 18.55
CA ALA A 417 -15.71 22.47 17.16
C ALA A 417 -16.55 23.44 16.33
N LYS A 418 -17.87 23.51 16.51
CA LYS A 418 -18.73 24.47 15.79
C LYS A 418 -18.49 25.92 16.22
N ALA A 419 -18.12 26.14 17.49
CA ALA A 419 -17.80 27.47 18.00
C ALA A 419 -16.45 27.99 17.48
N ALA A 420 -15.53 27.11 17.07
CA ALA A 420 -14.25 27.52 16.50
C ALA A 420 -14.40 28.02 15.05
N GLU A 421 -14.06 29.30 14.81
CA GLU A 421 -14.05 29.93 13.50
C GLU A 421 -12.97 29.36 12.57
N SER A 422 -13.19 29.45 11.25
CA SER A 422 -12.21 29.07 10.23
C SER A 422 -11.44 30.32 9.81
N THR A 423 -10.15 30.40 10.13
CA THR A 423 -9.29 31.50 9.67
C THR A 423 -8.52 31.09 8.41
N GLU A 424 -8.20 32.06 7.54
CA GLU A 424 -7.49 31.84 6.28
C GLU A 424 -5.97 31.62 6.47
N ASP A 425 -5.38 30.96 5.46
CA ASP A 425 -3.99 30.98 5.00
C ASP A 425 -2.89 31.25 6.04
N GLY A 426 -2.28 30.16 6.54
CA GLY A 426 -1.15 30.21 7.47
C GLY A 426 0.00 29.32 7.05
N LYS A 427 1.18 29.51 7.67
CA LYS A 427 2.37 28.72 7.37
C LYS A 427 2.20 27.27 7.84
N LEU A 428 2.37 26.31 6.94
CA LEU A 428 2.33 24.88 7.23
C LEU A 428 3.44 24.49 8.23
N VAL A 429 3.06 23.71 9.23
CA VAL A 429 3.95 23.15 10.24
C VAL A 429 4.28 21.71 9.85
N ASP A 430 5.57 21.40 9.67
CA ASP A 430 6.10 20.08 9.31
C ASP A 430 5.41 19.42 8.10
N PRO A 431 5.53 20.03 6.90
CA PRO A 431 4.95 19.49 5.67
C PRO A 431 5.58 18.15 5.26
N LEU A 432 4.79 17.23 4.72
CA LEU A 432 5.30 15.94 4.25
C LEU A 432 5.99 16.06 2.88
N PRO A 433 7.13 15.38 2.66
CA PRO A 433 7.80 15.42 1.36
C PRO A 433 6.90 14.82 0.27
N GLY A 434 6.71 15.57 -0.82
CA GLY A 434 6.02 15.08 -2.02
C GLY A 434 4.52 15.39 -2.12
N TRP A 435 3.99 16.27 -1.27
CA TRP A 435 2.73 17.00 -1.54
C TRP A 435 3.02 18.41 -2.08
N ASN A 436 2.02 19.03 -2.71
CA ASN A 436 2.17 20.42 -3.16
C ASN A 436 1.98 21.35 -1.96
N HIS A 437 3.01 22.12 -1.65
CA HIS A 437 3.00 23.15 -0.62
C HIS A 437 3.14 24.48 -1.35
N ASN A 438 2.02 25.12 -1.72
CA ASN A 438 2.05 26.42 -2.39
C ASN A 438 2.69 27.46 -1.46
N ASN A 439 4.00 27.64 -1.55
CA ASN A 439 4.83 28.53 -0.72
C ASN A 439 4.66 28.35 0.80
N GLY A 440 4.27 27.15 1.25
CA GLY A 440 4.02 26.85 2.66
C GLY A 440 2.75 27.48 3.22
N VAL A 441 1.88 28.06 2.38
CA VAL A 441 0.58 28.59 2.80
C VAL A 441 -0.44 27.47 2.62
N GLY A 442 -0.95 26.94 3.74
CA GLY A 442 -2.07 26.01 3.75
C GLY A 442 -3.28 26.65 4.42
N THR A 443 -4.47 26.12 4.15
CA THR A 443 -5.67 26.52 4.90
C THR A 443 -5.44 26.15 6.36
N VAL A 444 -5.38 27.15 7.25
CA VAL A 444 -5.01 26.97 8.64
C VAL A 444 -6.21 27.22 9.54
N HIS A 445 -6.77 26.15 10.10
CA HIS A 445 -7.85 26.31 11.09
C HIS A 445 -7.26 26.80 12.41
N SER A 446 -7.52 28.05 12.78
CA SER A 446 -7.15 28.62 14.07
C SER A 446 -8.26 28.38 15.10
N MET A 447 -7.90 28.00 16.32
CA MET A 447 -8.83 27.99 17.45
C MET A 447 -8.79 29.37 18.13
N VAL A 448 -9.51 30.37 17.60
CA VAL A 448 -9.62 31.66 18.28
C VAL A 448 -10.89 31.66 19.14
N ALA A 449 -10.77 31.27 20.42
CA ALA A 449 -11.75 31.58 21.46
C ALA A 449 -11.14 31.42 22.87
N PRO A 450 -11.53 32.23 23.86
CA PRO A 450 -10.91 32.27 25.20
C PRO A 450 -11.16 31.05 26.10
N ASN A 451 -11.95 30.06 25.66
CA ASN A 451 -12.25 28.81 26.37
C ASN A 451 -11.97 27.60 25.47
N VAL A 452 -10.69 27.28 25.23
CA VAL A 452 -10.32 26.15 24.36
C VAL A 452 -10.67 24.83 25.06
N PHE A 453 -11.58 24.08 24.45
CA PHE A 453 -11.98 22.75 24.89
C PHE A 453 -10.77 21.81 24.93
N HIS A 454 -10.44 21.29 26.12
CA HIS A 454 -9.34 20.35 26.30
C HIS A 454 -9.83 18.90 26.17
N PRO A 455 -9.47 18.17 25.09
CA PRO A 455 -10.04 16.86 24.77
C PRO A 455 -9.88 15.82 25.89
N LYS A 456 -8.66 15.71 26.42
CA LYS A 456 -8.32 14.73 27.46
C LYS A 456 -8.92 15.06 28.83
N LYS A 457 -8.81 16.31 29.30
CA LYS A 457 -9.40 16.74 30.57
C LYS A 457 -10.94 16.58 30.55
N ALA A 458 -11.60 16.95 29.45
CA ALA A 458 -13.04 16.76 29.28
C ALA A 458 -13.45 15.27 29.38
N PHE A 459 -12.71 14.39 28.70
CA PHE A 459 -12.96 12.95 28.79
C PHE A 459 -12.76 12.41 30.21
N ASN A 460 -11.65 12.80 30.87
CA ASN A 460 -11.37 12.37 32.25
C ASN A 460 -12.45 12.86 33.23
N LYS A 461 -12.97 14.08 33.05
CA LYS A 461 -14.07 14.62 33.85
C LYS A 461 -15.34 13.78 33.71
N LEU A 462 -15.72 13.44 32.48
CA LEU A 462 -16.90 12.59 32.22
C LEU A 462 -16.71 11.16 32.73
N ALA A 463 -15.50 10.63 32.65
CA ALA A 463 -15.18 9.33 33.21
C ALA A 463 -15.24 9.32 34.75
N ALA A 464 -14.78 10.39 35.41
CA ALA A 464 -14.84 10.54 36.87
C ALA A 464 -16.28 10.67 37.37
N LEU A 465 -17.10 11.51 36.73
CA LEU A 465 -18.53 11.66 37.07
C LEU A 465 -19.29 10.33 37.02
N ARG A 466 -18.90 9.41 36.13
CA ARG A 466 -19.52 8.09 36.06
C ARG A 466 -19.12 7.17 37.20
N LEU A 467 -17.92 7.34 37.78
CA LEU A 467 -17.50 6.58 38.95
C LEU A 467 -18.26 7.02 40.21
N ASP A 468 -18.67 8.29 40.27
CA ASP A 468 -19.47 8.83 41.39
C ASP A 468 -20.97 8.44 41.28
N ASP A 469 -21.45 8.09 40.09
CA ASP A 469 -22.84 7.68 39.80
C ASP A 469 -23.06 6.15 39.85
N GLU A 470 -22.01 5.32 39.95
CA GLU A 470 -22.20 3.91 40.31
C GLU A 470 -22.58 3.86 41.80
N PRO A 471 -23.79 3.39 42.17
CA PRO A 471 -24.13 3.26 43.56
C PRO A 471 -23.16 2.26 44.21
N ASP A 472 -22.48 2.70 45.27
CA ASP A 472 -21.67 1.87 46.14
C ASP A 472 -22.37 0.53 46.41
N GLU A 473 -21.92 -0.53 45.75
CA GLU A 473 -22.30 -1.91 46.07
C GLU A 473 -21.63 -2.38 47.39
N SER A 474 -21.52 -1.47 48.36
CA SER A 474 -20.90 -1.67 49.67
C SER A 474 -21.81 -1.31 50.85
N THR A 475 -23.08 -0.95 50.60
CA THR A 475 -24.08 -0.77 51.68
C THR A 475 -25.35 -1.60 51.44
N VAL A 476 -25.19 -2.92 51.31
CA VAL A 476 -26.24 -3.88 51.70
C VAL A 476 -25.65 -4.86 52.71
N GLU A 477 -25.50 -4.39 53.95
CA GLU A 477 -25.47 -5.30 55.08
C GLU A 477 -26.90 -5.80 55.34
N THR A 478 -27.21 -7.01 54.85
CA THR A 478 -28.14 -7.89 55.54
C THR A 478 -27.73 -9.35 55.34
N GLY A 479 -27.38 -10.00 56.44
CA GLY A 479 -27.63 -11.43 56.66
C GLY A 479 -26.74 -12.40 55.88
N GLY A 480 -25.60 -12.74 56.48
CA GLY A 480 -24.61 -13.62 55.88
C GLY A 480 -25.08 -15.02 55.53
N LEU A 481 -24.36 -15.62 54.57
CA LEU A 481 -23.94 -17.01 54.66
C LEU A 481 -22.72 -17.21 53.78
N ARG A 482 -21.62 -17.52 54.46
CA ARG A 482 -20.31 -17.85 53.93
C ARG A 482 -20.43 -19.16 53.16
N LEU A 483 -20.45 -19.12 51.83
CA LEU A 483 -20.25 -20.33 51.01
C LEU A 483 -18.83 -20.37 50.46
N VAL A 484 -18.03 -21.13 51.19
CA VAL A 484 -16.77 -21.73 50.78
C VAL A 484 -17.02 -22.54 49.51
N ASN A 485 -16.33 -22.21 48.42
CA ASN A 485 -16.35 -23.02 47.22
C ASN A 485 -15.44 -24.25 47.43
N ARG A 486 -16.05 -25.38 47.78
CA ARG A 486 -15.44 -26.71 47.73
C ARG A 486 -16.54 -27.76 47.62
N ASN A 487 -16.71 -28.31 46.42
CA ASN A 487 -16.43 -29.71 46.11
C ASN A 487 -17.29 -30.20 44.92
N THR A 488 -16.62 -31.02 44.09
CA THR A 488 -17.09 -32.32 43.61
C THR A 488 -18.17 -32.96 44.52
N VAL A 489 -19.20 -33.65 44.03
CA VAL A 489 -19.18 -35.11 43.78
C VAL A 489 -20.63 -35.56 43.42
N ALA A 490 -20.74 -36.29 42.31
CA ALA A 490 -21.55 -37.49 41.96
C ALA A 490 -23.04 -37.69 42.36
N GLY A 491 -23.74 -38.34 41.42
CA GLY A 491 -24.94 -39.18 41.59
C GLY A 491 -25.59 -39.45 40.21
N ALA A 492 -25.18 -40.45 39.43
CA ALA A 492 -25.56 -41.87 39.48
C ALA A 492 -27.02 -42.14 39.06
N GLU A 493 -27.22 -42.69 37.85
CA GLU A 493 -28.33 -43.59 37.54
C GLU A 493 -27.98 -44.51 36.35
N GLN A 494 -28.58 -45.69 36.38
CA GLN A 494 -28.09 -46.98 35.91
C GLN A 494 -28.31 -47.30 34.42
N LEU A 495 -27.44 -48.14 33.84
CA LEU A 495 -27.75 -48.98 32.67
C LEU A 495 -27.24 -50.41 32.90
N PRO A 496 -27.96 -51.47 32.47
CA PRO A 496 -27.68 -52.84 32.88
C PRO A 496 -26.80 -53.64 31.91
N ASN A 497 -26.10 -54.62 32.49
CA ASN A 497 -25.78 -55.97 32.01
C ASN A 497 -24.98 -56.20 30.71
N GLY A 498 -23.84 -56.89 30.87
CA GLY A 498 -23.65 -58.21 30.24
C GLY A 498 -22.52 -58.38 29.22
N HIS A 499 -21.58 -59.28 29.57
CA HIS A 499 -20.62 -60.05 28.72
C HIS A 499 -19.52 -59.27 27.97
N VAL A 500 -18.23 -59.36 28.36
CA VAL A 500 -17.26 -60.49 28.23
C VAL A 500 -17.09 -60.98 26.79
N GLU A 501 -16.04 -60.51 26.11
CA GLU A 501 -15.16 -61.40 25.33
C GLU A 501 -13.77 -60.78 25.12
N THR A 502 -12.76 -61.50 25.60
CA THR A 502 -11.32 -61.28 25.38
C THR A 502 -10.90 -61.92 24.06
N ARG A 503 -10.06 -61.25 23.24
CA ARG A 503 -9.01 -61.97 22.49
C ARG A 503 -7.89 -61.06 21.95
N ASN A 504 -6.73 -61.22 22.58
CA ASN A 504 -5.38 -61.40 22.03
C ASN A 504 -5.05 -60.98 20.58
N GLY A 505 -3.86 -60.39 20.44
CA GLY A 505 -2.89 -60.89 19.46
C GLY A 505 -2.25 -59.83 18.58
N GLU A 506 -1.09 -59.36 19.01
CA GLU A 506 0.05 -58.91 18.17
C GLU A 506 0.38 -59.88 17.02
N PRO A 507 1.21 -59.50 16.02
CA PRO A 507 2.29 -58.49 16.07
C PRO A 507 2.14 -57.26 15.17
#